data_AF-A0A2H0DWY0-F1
#
_entry.id   AF-A0A2H0DWY0-F1
#
_cell.length_a   1.000
_cell.length_b   1.000
_cell.length_c   1.000
_cell.angle_alpha   90.00
_cell.angle_beta   90.00
_cell.angle_gamma   90.00
#
_symmetry.space_group_name_H-M   'P 1'
#
loop_
_entity.id
_entity.type
_entity.pdbx_description
1 polymer ?
#
loop_
_entity_poly.entity_id
_entity_poly.type
_entity_poly.pdbx_seq_one_letter_code
_entity_poly.pdbx_strand_id
1 'polypeptide(L)'
;MFNLISAYIVILSENLEYSYILLLLAAVYYLSFRTAGKKALSYFQKSKETVWNAVKIFFIYSAMYGFLSYLVWTLSLVIAEETQGSESVPTAVLVGGILFRPLFIILGLSGFIILAVRMNKLRKKHRLSEENQASLDNEKKEDDGTGWKKFRVIAKRTLFVIVGIYILLLMARLPSRSKEMKSQEIIDFINSQELAMEDVTGENLPPEPDPALADATIEGIDENDNWIRDDVEIEIFKRYSDDAVIRSAMLQYAMGMQLYLTQVFNSETWKAAVIQEGRGSGCVFDTSPDTSLDKNTDEEIRIAVNIAFDRQKEVENLVFNTKKRNDRALEISKKYTTSYGPDNNVEDCDIDPSTLSST
;
A
#
# COMPACT_ATOMS: atom_id res chain seq x y z
N MET A 1 -9.81 -15.58 22.34
CA MET A 1 -11.10 -15.31 21.66
C MET A 1 -11.33 -13.80 21.46
N PHE A 2 -11.04 -12.94 22.45
CA PHE A 2 -11.09 -11.47 22.31
C PHE A 2 -10.10 -10.87 21.28
N ASN A 3 -8.89 -11.44 21.14
CA ASN A 3 -7.90 -10.95 20.15
C ASN A 3 -8.28 -11.25 18.69
N LEU A 4 -9.04 -12.32 18.45
CA LEU A 4 -9.57 -12.64 17.11
C LEU A 4 -10.70 -11.68 16.73
N ILE A 5 -11.54 -11.28 17.69
CA ILE A 5 -12.65 -10.34 17.44
C ILE A 5 -12.12 -8.91 17.24
N SER A 6 -11.07 -8.52 17.96
CA SER A 6 -10.39 -7.22 17.78
C SER A 6 -9.73 -7.10 16.41
N ALA A 7 -8.93 -8.11 16.00
CA ALA A 7 -8.35 -8.17 14.66
C ALA A 7 -9.45 -8.22 13.57
N TYR A 8 -10.55 -8.91 13.83
CA TYR A 8 -11.71 -8.97 12.94
C TYR A 8 -12.40 -7.62 12.73
N ILE A 9 -12.49 -6.78 13.78
CA ILE A 9 -13.09 -5.43 13.70
C ILE A 9 -12.18 -4.46 12.93
N VAL A 10 -10.86 -4.54 13.12
CA VAL A 10 -9.88 -3.71 12.39
C VAL A 10 -9.83 -4.08 10.91
N ILE A 11 -9.80 -5.38 10.57
CA ILE A 11 -9.80 -5.87 9.18
C ILE A 11 -11.13 -5.56 8.47
N LEU A 12 -12.27 -5.63 9.18
CA LEU A 12 -13.55 -5.16 8.64
C LEU A 12 -13.50 -3.66 8.35
N SER A 13 -12.87 -2.85 9.20
CA SER A 13 -12.81 -1.40 9.00
C SER A 13 -11.96 -0.97 7.79
N GLU A 14 -10.88 -1.69 7.46
CA GLU A 14 -10.01 -1.38 6.32
C GLU A 14 -10.51 -1.98 4.98
N ASN A 15 -11.30 -3.05 5.01
CA ASN A 15 -11.84 -3.72 3.82
C ASN A 15 -13.38 -3.69 3.73
N LEU A 16 -14.02 -2.78 4.48
CA LEU A 16 -15.47 -2.69 4.63
C LEU A 16 -16.15 -2.60 3.25
N GLU A 17 -15.57 -1.82 2.33
CA GLU A 17 -16.09 -1.57 0.99
C GLU A 17 -16.12 -2.83 0.10
N TYR A 18 -15.11 -3.70 0.17
CA TYR A 18 -15.09 -4.96 -0.57
C TYR A 18 -16.13 -5.95 -0.04
N SER A 19 -16.32 -5.97 1.28
CA SER A 19 -17.36 -6.80 1.91
C SER A 19 -18.77 -6.34 1.48
N TYR A 20 -19.02 -5.03 1.38
CA TYR A 20 -20.29 -4.46 0.91
C TYR A 20 -20.53 -4.73 -0.57
N ILE A 21 -19.50 -4.64 -1.42
CA ILE A 21 -19.61 -4.98 -2.85
C ILE A 21 -19.93 -6.47 -3.02
N LEU A 22 -19.27 -7.35 -2.27
CA LEU A 22 -19.57 -8.79 -2.30
C LEU A 22 -20.97 -9.11 -1.75
N LEU A 23 -21.43 -8.43 -0.70
CA LEU A 23 -22.78 -8.56 -0.15
C LEU A 23 -23.86 -8.04 -1.11
N LEU A 24 -23.62 -6.91 -1.78
CA LEU A 24 -24.50 -6.36 -2.80
C LEU A 24 -24.58 -7.28 -4.02
N LEU A 25 -23.44 -7.82 -4.48
CA LEU A 25 -23.42 -8.81 -5.57
C LEU A 25 -24.16 -10.09 -5.15
N ALA A 26 -23.99 -10.57 -3.93
CA ALA A 26 -24.73 -11.72 -3.39
C ALA A 26 -26.23 -11.45 -3.26
N ALA A 27 -26.64 -10.25 -2.83
CA ALA A 27 -28.04 -9.85 -2.68
C ALA A 27 -28.74 -9.69 -4.04
N VAL A 28 -28.09 -9.02 -5.00
CA VAL A 28 -28.56 -8.91 -6.39
C VAL A 28 -28.68 -10.30 -7.01
N TYR A 29 -27.70 -11.18 -6.77
CA TYR A 29 -27.73 -12.57 -7.22
C TYR A 29 -28.92 -13.36 -6.61
N TYR A 30 -29.11 -13.31 -5.29
CA TYR A 30 -30.23 -13.97 -4.61
C TYR A 30 -31.59 -13.50 -5.14
N LEU A 31 -31.75 -12.20 -5.39
CA LEU A 31 -32.96 -11.63 -5.96
C LEU A 31 -33.18 -12.08 -7.41
N SER A 32 -32.12 -12.16 -8.22
CA SER A 32 -32.21 -12.69 -9.59
C SER A 32 -32.53 -14.19 -9.63
N PHE A 33 -32.01 -15.01 -8.71
CA PHE A 33 -32.37 -16.43 -8.61
C PHE A 33 -33.82 -16.62 -8.14
N ARG A 34 -34.28 -15.82 -7.16
CA ARG A 34 -35.66 -15.85 -6.66
C ARG A 34 -36.68 -15.44 -7.72
N THR A 35 -36.36 -14.43 -8.53
CA THR A 35 -37.23 -13.95 -9.61
C THR A 35 -37.19 -14.86 -10.84
N ALA A 36 -36.01 -15.35 -11.24
CA ALA A 36 -35.85 -16.34 -12.30
C ALA A 36 -36.54 -17.66 -11.94
N GLY A 37 -36.43 -18.12 -10.69
CA GLY A 37 -37.11 -19.32 -10.21
C GLY A 37 -38.63 -19.21 -10.23
N LYS A 38 -39.19 -18.04 -9.86
CA LYS A 38 -40.64 -17.78 -9.96
C LYS A 38 -41.14 -17.79 -11.41
N LYS A 39 -40.40 -17.16 -12.34
CA LYS A 39 -40.77 -17.14 -13.77
C LYS A 39 -40.54 -18.48 -14.46
N ALA A 40 -39.45 -19.19 -14.15
CA ALA A 40 -39.25 -20.55 -14.64
C ALA A 40 -40.44 -21.43 -14.26
N LEU A 41 -40.97 -21.31 -13.03
CA LEU A 41 -42.15 -22.04 -12.60
C LEU A 41 -43.40 -21.77 -13.45
N SER A 42 -43.65 -20.52 -13.87
CA SER A 42 -44.78 -20.20 -14.76
C SER A 42 -44.60 -20.76 -16.17
N TYR A 43 -43.35 -20.93 -16.62
CA TYR A 43 -43.02 -21.53 -17.93
C TYR A 43 -43.09 -23.08 -17.92
N PHE A 44 -42.83 -23.70 -16.77
CA PHE A 44 -42.85 -25.16 -16.58
C PHE A 44 -44.24 -25.79 -16.75
N GLN A 45 -45.32 -25.00 -16.71
CA GLN A 45 -46.68 -25.51 -16.95
C GLN A 45 -47.07 -25.63 -18.43
N LYS A 46 -46.26 -25.14 -19.38
CA LYS A 46 -46.69 -24.96 -20.79
C LYS A 46 -46.08 -25.93 -21.83
N SER A 47 -44.89 -26.55 -21.64
CA SER A 47 -44.39 -27.62 -22.55
C SER A 47 -43.09 -28.31 -22.07
N LYS A 48 -42.78 -29.51 -22.61
CA LYS A 48 -41.50 -30.24 -22.44
C LYS A 48 -40.29 -29.48 -22.99
N GLU A 49 -40.46 -28.70 -24.06
CA GLU A 49 -39.38 -27.96 -24.71
C GLU A 49 -38.92 -26.77 -23.84
N THR A 50 -39.83 -26.22 -23.06
CA THR A 50 -39.57 -25.14 -22.09
C THR A 50 -38.71 -25.59 -20.91
N VAL A 51 -38.80 -26.87 -20.52
CA VAL A 51 -37.99 -27.48 -19.46
C VAL A 51 -36.51 -27.52 -19.87
N TRP A 52 -36.23 -27.92 -21.10
CA TRP A 52 -34.87 -27.96 -21.63
C TRP A 52 -34.23 -26.57 -21.71
N ASN A 53 -35.02 -25.54 -22.05
CA ASN A 53 -34.54 -24.16 -22.03
C ASN A 53 -34.25 -23.67 -20.60
N ALA A 54 -35.04 -24.06 -19.60
CA ALA A 54 -34.74 -23.75 -18.20
C ALA A 54 -33.46 -24.43 -17.70
N VAL A 55 -33.21 -25.69 -18.11
CA VAL A 55 -31.96 -26.41 -17.82
C VAL A 55 -30.75 -25.74 -18.49
N LYS A 56 -30.87 -25.33 -19.75
CA LYS A 56 -29.82 -24.57 -20.45
C LYS A 56 -29.51 -23.25 -19.75
N ILE A 57 -30.54 -22.52 -19.33
CA ILE A 57 -30.38 -21.28 -18.56
C ILE A 57 -29.64 -21.56 -17.25
N PHE A 58 -30.02 -22.60 -16.51
CA PHE A 58 -29.34 -23.00 -15.27
C PHE A 58 -27.85 -23.33 -15.48
N PHE A 59 -27.53 -24.07 -16.55
CA PHE A 59 -26.14 -24.38 -16.91
C PHE A 59 -25.34 -23.13 -17.27
N ILE A 60 -25.92 -22.21 -18.04
CA ILE A 60 -25.28 -20.94 -18.39
C ILE A 60 -24.99 -20.12 -17.13
N TYR A 61 -25.95 -20.01 -16.20
CA TYR A 61 -25.72 -19.31 -14.93
C TYR A 61 -24.66 -19.98 -14.06
N SER A 62 -24.66 -21.32 -13.97
CA SER A 62 -23.63 -22.07 -13.24
C SER A 62 -22.24 -21.88 -13.84
N ALA A 63 -22.13 -21.83 -15.17
CA ALA A 63 -20.87 -21.58 -15.87
C ALA A 63 -20.37 -20.13 -15.66
N MET A 64 -21.25 -19.14 -15.82
CA MET A 64 -20.94 -17.73 -15.51
C MET A 64 -20.48 -17.55 -14.07
N TYR A 65 -21.10 -18.29 -13.15
CA TYR A 65 -20.76 -18.28 -11.73
C TYR A 65 -19.40 -18.90 -11.43
N GLY A 66 -19.09 -20.05 -12.04
CA GLY A 66 -17.76 -20.65 -11.95
C GLY A 66 -16.67 -19.72 -12.47
N PHE A 67 -16.94 -19.03 -13.58
CA PHE A 67 -16.04 -18.04 -14.15
C PHE A 67 -15.84 -16.81 -13.24
N LEU A 68 -16.92 -16.27 -12.65
CA LEU A 68 -16.83 -15.13 -11.73
C LEU A 68 -16.09 -15.49 -10.43
N SER A 69 -16.33 -16.69 -9.89
CA SER A 69 -15.62 -17.22 -8.73
C SER A 69 -14.13 -17.41 -9.03
N TYR A 70 -13.80 -17.92 -10.22
CA TYR A 70 -12.42 -18.03 -10.69
C TYR A 70 -11.77 -16.65 -10.82
N LEU A 71 -12.45 -15.66 -11.41
CA LEU A 71 -11.94 -14.29 -11.51
C LEU A 71 -11.65 -13.66 -10.15
N VAL A 72 -12.59 -13.78 -9.19
CA VAL A 72 -12.38 -13.27 -7.83
C VAL A 72 -11.17 -13.94 -7.19
N TRP A 73 -11.02 -15.26 -7.36
CA TRP A 73 -9.86 -15.99 -6.85
C TRP A 73 -8.54 -15.56 -7.50
N THR A 74 -8.50 -15.40 -8.82
CA THR A 74 -7.30 -14.93 -9.53
C THR A 74 -6.95 -13.49 -9.16
N LEU A 75 -7.94 -12.61 -9.00
CA LEU A 75 -7.69 -11.25 -8.53
C LEU A 75 -7.13 -11.25 -7.10
N SER A 76 -7.66 -12.09 -6.20
CA SER A 76 -7.13 -12.23 -4.85
C SER A 76 -5.68 -12.72 -4.84
N LEU A 77 -5.29 -13.60 -5.77
CA LEU A 77 -3.91 -14.07 -5.91
C LEU A 77 -2.97 -12.99 -6.46
N VAL A 78 -3.39 -12.26 -7.50
CA VAL A 78 -2.59 -11.17 -8.08
C VAL A 78 -2.35 -10.07 -7.04
N ILE A 79 -3.38 -9.71 -6.26
CA ILE A 79 -3.24 -8.76 -5.15
C ILE A 79 -2.27 -9.29 -4.08
N ALA A 80 -2.28 -10.59 -3.79
CA ALA A 80 -1.38 -11.19 -2.80
C ALA A 80 0.08 -11.23 -3.27
N GLU A 81 0.32 -11.43 -4.57
CA GLU A 81 1.67 -11.45 -5.15
C GLU A 81 2.29 -10.04 -5.20
N GLU A 82 1.48 -9.02 -5.46
CA GLU A 82 1.91 -7.61 -5.52
C GLU A 82 2.11 -6.96 -4.13
N THR A 83 1.76 -7.66 -3.04
CA THR A 83 1.82 -7.15 -1.65
C THR A 83 2.85 -7.86 -0.78
N GLN A 84 3.83 -8.57 -1.38
CA GLN A 84 4.94 -9.19 -0.67
C GLN A 84 5.67 -8.16 0.22
N GLY A 85 5.45 -8.25 1.53
CA GLY A 85 6.01 -7.34 2.54
C GLY A 85 5.06 -6.97 3.68
N SER A 86 3.74 -7.14 3.51
CA SER A 86 2.74 -6.81 4.54
C SER A 86 2.27 -8.05 5.33
N GLU A 87 2.31 -8.01 6.67
CA GLU A 87 1.77 -9.07 7.55
C GLU A 87 0.26 -9.36 7.35
N SER A 88 -0.46 -8.50 6.64
CA SER A 88 -1.91 -8.60 6.41
C SER A 88 -2.32 -9.51 5.24
N VAL A 89 -1.37 -9.91 4.39
CA VAL A 89 -1.59 -10.69 3.16
C VAL A 89 -2.15 -12.11 3.39
N PRO A 90 -1.72 -12.88 4.42
CA PRO A 90 -2.22 -14.23 4.62
C PRO A 90 -3.71 -14.25 4.94
N THR A 91 -4.23 -13.21 5.61
CA THR A 91 -5.59 -13.20 6.15
C THR A 91 -6.64 -12.84 5.10
N ALA A 92 -6.36 -11.90 4.19
CA ALA A 92 -7.27 -11.55 3.11
C ALA A 92 -7.47 -12.71 2.11
N VAL A 93 -6.37 -13.40 1.78
CA VAL A 93 -6.39 -14.62 0.96
C VAL A 93 -7.13 -15.76 1.69
N LEU A 94 -6.95 -15.89 3.00
CA LEU A 94 -7.69 -16.87 3.82
C LEU A 94 -9.20 -16.61 3.81
N VAL A 95 -9.62 -15.37 4.02
CA VAL A 95 -11.04 -15.01 4.14
C VAL A 95 -11.75 -15.15 2.79
N GLY A 96 -11.14 -14.67 1.71
CA GLY A 96 -11.67 -14.81 0.35
C GLY A 96 -11.70 -16.26 -0.15
N GLY A 97 -10.66 -17.04 0.15
CA GLY A 97 -10.49 -18.41 -0.34
C GLY A 97 -11.21 -19.49 0.47
N ILE A 98 -11.21 -19.39 1.81
CA ILE A 98 -11.64 -20.49 2.69
C ILE A 98 -13.09 -20.33 3.17
N LEU A 99 -13.58 -19.11 3.39
CA LEU A 99 -14.94 -18.90 3.92
C LEU A 99 -15.98 -18.74 2.81
N PHE A 100 -15.65 -17.98 1.77
CA PHE A 100 -16.60 -17.72 0.69
C PHE A 100 -16.82 -18.96 -0.19
N ARG A 101 -15.79 -19.74 -0.54
CA ARG A 101 -15.92 -20.97 -1.36
C ARG A 101 -16.97 -21.97 -0.84
N PRO A 102 -16.92 -22.44 0.43
CA PRO A 102 -17.89 -23.41 0.92
C PRO A 102 -19.29 -22.81 1.03
N LEU A 103 -19.43 -21.54 1.44
CA LEU A 103 -20.74 -20.86 1.46
C LEU A 103 -21.36 -20.83 0.06
N PHE A 104 -20.54 -20.54 -0.94
CA PHE A 104 -20.92 -20.47 -2.34
C PHE A 104 -21.29 -21.82 -2.94
N ILE A 105 -20.55 -22.89 -2.61
CA ILE A 105 -20.89 -24.27 -2.97
C ILE A 105 -22.20 -24.71 -2.31
N ILE A 106 -22.40 -24.40 -1.03
CA ILE A 106 -23.62 -24.73 -0.28
C ILE A 106 -24.84 -24.01 -0.87
N LEU A 107 -24.71 -22.73 -1.24
CA LEU A 107 -25.79 -21.98 -1.90
C LEU A 107 -26.10 -22.54 -3.31
N GLY A 108 -25.08 -22.93 -4.08
CA GLY A 108 -25.26 -23.60 -5.37
C GLY A 108 -25.98 -24.95 -5.24
N LEU A 109 -25.52 -25.80 -4.32
CA LEU A 109 -26.11 -27.13 -4.06
C LEU A 109 -27.53 -27.04 -3.50
N SER A 110 -27.80 -26.12 -2.58
CA SER A 110 -29.16 -25.91 -2.05
C SER A 110 -30.11 -25.40 -3.14
N GLY A 111 -29.66 -24.51 -4.03
CA GLY A 111 -30.40 -24.11 -5.23
C GLY A 111 -30.73 -25.29 -6.13
N PHE A 112 -29.77 -26.19 -6.37
CA PHE A 112 -29.95 -27.40 -7.17
C PHE A 112 -30.92 -28.40 -6.53
N ILE A 113 -30.80 -28.65 -5.23
CA ILE A 113 -31.69 -29.55 -4.48
C ILE A 113 -33.13 -29.02 -4.49
N ILE A 114 -33.33 -27.72 -4.24
CA ILE A 114 -34.66 -27.09 -4.30
C ILE A 114 -35.25 -27.23 -5.71
N LEU A 115 -34.45 -27.03 -6.76
CA LEU A 115 -34.88 -27.21 -8.14
C LEU A 115 -35.28 -28.67 -8.40
N ALA A 116 -34.46 -29.64 -7.98
CA ALA A 116 -34.68 -31.07 -8.18
C ALA A 116 -35.93 -31.59 -7.45
N VAL A 117 -36.11 -31.24 -6.18
CA VAL A 117 -37.31 -31.59 -5.38
C VAL A 117 -38.57 -31.02 -6.03
N ARG A 118 -38.49 -29.77 -6.50
CA ARG A 118 -39.63 -29.09 -7.12
C ARG A 118 -39.96 -29.66 -8.51
N MET A 119 -38.95 -30.03 -9.29
CA MET A 119 -39.11 -30.78 -10.55
C MET A 119 -39.77 -32.15 -10.31
N ASN A 120 -39.38 -32.87 -9.25
CA ASN A 120 -39.96 -34.16 -8.92
C ASN A 120 -41.45 -34.03 -8.50
N LYS A 121 -41.78 -32.98 -7.73
CA LYS A 121 -43.16 -32.66 -7.35
C LYS A 121 -44.02 -32.29 -8.56
N LEU A 122 -43.46 -31.56 -9.52
CA LEU A 122 -44.13 -31.21 -10.78
C LEU A 122 -44.33 -32.43 -11.69
N ARG A 123 -43.35 -33.35 -11.78
CA ARG A 123 -43.51 -34.63 -12.49
C ARG A 123 -44.66 -35.46 -11.93
N LYS A 124 -44.78 -35.55 -10.60
CA LYS A 124 -45.91 -36.23 -9.94
C LYS A 124 -47.25 -35.56 -10.27
N LYS A 125 -47.30 -34.22 -10.27
CA LYS A 125 -48.51 -33.46 -10.61
C LYS A 125 -48.93 -33.61 -12.08
N HIS A 126 -47.96 -33.68 -13.02
CA HIS A 126 -48.24 -33.94 -14.43
C HIS A 126 -48.72 -35.38 -14.68
N ARG A 127 -48.15 -36.40 -14.00
CA ARG A 127 -48.66 -37.78 -14.08
C ARG A 127 -50.09 -37.94 -13.56
N LEU A 128 -50.52 -37.08 -12.63
CA LEU A 128 -51.89 -37.01 -12.11
C LEU A 128 -52.85 -36.14 -12.96
N SER A 129 -52.32 -35.38 -13.93
CA SER A 129 -53.05 -34.46 -14.80
C SER A 129 -53.16 -34.97 -16.24
N GLU A 130 -52.24 -35.83 -16.69
CA GLU A 130 -52.31 -36.54 -17.98
C GLU A 130 -53.53 -37.49 -18.09
N GLU A 131 -54.20 -37.83 -16.99
CA GLU A 131 -55.45 -38.60 -16.99
C GLU A 131 -56.70 -37.74 -17.26
N ASN A 132 -56.61 -36.40 -17.15
CA ASN A 132 -57.76 -35.47 -17.27
C ASN A 132 -57.59 -34.37 -18.33
N GLN A 133 -56.49 -34.35 -19.08
CA GLN A 133 -56.11 -33.21 -19.93
C GLN A 133 -55.90 -33.61 -21.40
N ALA A 134 -56.71 -34.53 -21.91
CA ALA A 134 -56.81 -34.83 -23.35
C ALA A 134 -57.84 -33.95 -24.09
N SER A 135 -58.46 -32.97 -23.41
CA SER A 135 -59.59 -32.20 -23.96
C SER A 135 -59.42 -30.67 -23.98
N LEU A 136 -58.25 -30.12 -23.61
CA LEU A 136 -58.05 -28.65 -23.50
C LEU A 136 -56.86 -28.10 -24.30
N ASP A 137 -56.33 -28.86 -25.27
CA ASP A 137 -55.18 -28.47 -26.09
C ASP A 137 -55.54 -27.67 -27.37
N ASN A 138 -56.66 -26.94 -27.37
CA ASN A 138 -57.06 -26.07 -28.47
C ASN A 138 -57.42 -24.65 -27.98
N GLU A 139 -56.60 -24.04 -27.13
CA GLU A 139 -56.60 -22.57 -27.04
C GLU A 139 -55.28 -22.03 -26.49
N LYS A 140 -54.76 -20.98 -27.15
CA LYS A 140 -53.60 -20.14 -26.79
C LYS A 140 -52.21 -20.63 -27.19
N LYS A 141 -52.03 -20.71 -28.52
CA LYS A 141 -50.86 -20.10 -29.16
C LYS A 141 -51.03 -18.58 -29.17
N GLU A 142 -50.44 -17.90 -28.20
CA GLU A 142 -49.91 -16.53 -28.28
C GLU A 142 -49.56 -16.11 -26.84
N ASP A 143 -48.28 -16.14 -26.50
CA ASP A 143 -47.75 -15.23 -25.49
C ASP A 143 -46.24 -15.10 -25.70
N ASP A 144 -45.78 -13.89 -25.49
CA ASP A 144 -44.89 -13.19 -26.39
C ASP A 144 -43.41 -13.24 -25.96
N GLY A 145 -42.53 -13.02 -26.93
CA GLY A 145 -41.10 -12.79 -26.69
C GLY A 145 -40.79 -11.44 -26.03
N THR A 146 -41.76 -10.73 -25.41
CA THR A 146 -41.53 -9.38 -24.87
C THR A 146 -40.84 -9.41 -23.50
N GLY A 147 -41.09 -10.44 -22.69
CA GLY A 147 -40.48 -10.57 -21.36
C GLY A 147 -38.95 -10.72 -21.37
N TRP A 148 -38.42 -11.51 -22.33
CA TRP A 148 -36.99 -11.75 -22.48
C TRP A 148 -36.24 -10.52 -23.00
N LYS A 149 -36.85 -9.79 -23.95
CA LYS A 149 -36.30 -8.52 -24.45
C LYS A 149 -36.21 -7.46 -23.34
N LYS A 150 -37.26 -7.33 -22.52
CA LYS A 150 -37.27 -6.40 -21.35
C LYS A 150 -36.20 -6.77 -20.30
N PHE A 151 -36.01 -8.06 -20.02
CA PHE A 151 -34.98 -8.52 -19.07
C PHE A 151 -33.55 -8.22 -19.54
N ARG A 152 -33.24 -8.48 -20.82
CA ARG A 152 -31.91 -8.19 -21.40
C ARG A 152 -31.54 -6.71 -21.29
N VAL A 153 -32.52 -5.83 -21.44
CA VAL A 153 -32.32 -4.38 -21.32
C VAL A 153 -32.02 -3.98 -19.87
N ILE A 154 -32.75 -4.52 -18.90
CA ILE A 154 -32.52 -4.24 -17.47
C ILE A 154 -31.14 -4.75 -17.03
N ALA A 155 -30.80 -6.00 -17.37
CA ALA A 155 -29.51 -6.59 -17.02
C ALA A 155 -28.32 -5.79 -17.60
N LYS A 156 -28.42 -5.34 -18.86
CA LYS A 156 -27.40 -4.48 -19.47
C LYS A 156 -27.26 -3.15 -18.74
N ARG A 157 -28.37 -2.51 -18.36
CA ARG A 157 -28.34 -1.24 -17.60
C ARG A 157 -27.70 -1.41 -16.23
N THR A 158 -28.06 -2.46 -15.49
CA THR A 158 -27.46 -2.75 -14.18
C THR A 158 -25.96 -3.01 -14.30
N LEU A 159 -25.52 -3.80 -15.29
CA LEU A 159 -24.11 -4.04 -15.53
C LEU A 159 -23.35 -2.73 -15.85
N PHE A 160 -23.93 -1.88 -16.68
CA PHE A 160 -23.32 -0.59 -17.04
C PHE A 160 -23.16 0.34 -15.83
N VAL A 161 -24.15 0.37 -14.93
CA VAL A 161 -24.08 1.13 -13.68
C VAL A 161 -22.97 0.57 -12.76
N ILE A 162 -22.87 -0.75 -12.61
CA ILE A 162 -21.83 -1.38 -11.79
C ILE A 162 -20.44 -1.07 -12.33
N VAL A 163 -20.24 -1.19 -13.66
CA VAL A 163 -18.96 -0.86 -14.31
C VAL A 163 -18.64 0.63 -14.15
N GLY A 164 -19.63 1.51 -14.30
CA GLY A 164 -19.46 2.96 -14.09
C GLY A 164 -19.03 3.30 -12.67
N ILE A 165 -19.66 2.70 -11.66
CA ILE A 165 -19.27 2.88 -10.24
C ILE A 165 -17.85 2.36 -10.01
N TYR A 166 -17.51 1.19 -10.55
CA TYR A 166 -16.18 0.62 -10.41
C TYR A 166 -15.08 1.52 -11.03
N ILE A 167 -15.31 2.04 -12.24
CA ILE A 167 -14.38 3.00 -12.88
C ILE A 167 -14.24 4.26 -12.03
N LEU A 168 -15.34 4.77 -11.47
CA LEU A 168 -15.31 5.98 -10.63
C LEU A 168 -14.51 5.77 -9.34
N LEU A 169 -14.64 4.61 -8.71
CA LEU A 169 -13.82 4.22 -7.55
C LEU A 169 -12.34 4.06 -7.91
N LEU A 170 -12.01 3.48 -9.07
CA LEU A 170 -10.63 3.41 -9.56
C LEU A 170 -10.05 4.82 -9.74
N MET A 171 -10.77 5.71 -10.41
CA MET A 171 -10.33 7.09 -10.64
C MET A 171 -10.17 7.87 -9.32
N ALA A 172 -11.03 7.63 -8.33
CA ALA A 172 -10.89 8.24 -7.01
C ALA A 172 -9.65 7.76 -6.23
N ARG A 173 -9.16 6.54 -6.51
CA ARG A 173 -8.00 5.94 -5.83
C ARG A 173 -6.65 6.29 -6.44
N LEU A 174 -6.59 6.61 -7.73
CA LEU A 174 -5.35 6.95 -8.44
C LEU A 174 -4.51 8.06 -7.75
N PRO A 175 -5.09 9.17 -7.23
CA PRO A 175 -4.32 10.22 -6.58
C PRO A 175 -3.62 9.78 -5.29
N SER A 176 -4.22 8.88 -4.50
CA SER A 176 -3.61 8.38 -3.25
C SER A 176 -2.41 7.50 -3.56
N ARG A 177 -2.59 6.53 -4.47
CA ARG A 177 -1.52 5.61 -4.88
C ARG A 177 -0.33 6.35 -5.49
N SER A 178 -0.58 7.41 -6.26
CA SER A 178 0.50 8.26 -6.79
C SER A 178 1.32 8.96 -5.70
N LYS A 179 0.69 9.38 -4.59
CA LYS A 179 1.42 9.99 -3.46
C LYS A 179 2.24 8.95 -2.70
N GLU A 180 1.69 7.77 -2.50
CA GLU A 180 2.39 6.64 -1.84
C GLU A 180 3.62 6.22 -2.64
N MET A 181 3.50 6.02 -3.96
CA MET A 181 4.64 5.67 -4.83
C MET A 181 5.75 6.72 -4.79
N LYS A 182 5.40 8.01 -4.88
CA LYS A 182 6.39 9.11 -4.75
C LYS A 182 7.05 9.14 -3.39
N SER A 183 6.33 8.75 -2.33
CA SER A 183 6.91 8.67 -0.98
C SER A 183 7.90 7.53 -0.90
N GLN A 184 7.56 6.37 -1.45
CA GLN A 184 8.45 5.22 -1.45
C GLN A 184 9.72 5.47 -2.26
N GLU A 185 9.61 6.06 -3.45
CA GLU A 185 10.76 6.44 -4.28
C GLU A 185 11.73 7.36 -3.53
N ILE A 186 11.21 8.35 -2.80
CA ILE A 186 12.03 9.27 -2.01
C ILE A 186 12.59 8.59 -0.76
N ILE A 187 11.87 7.67 -0.13
CA ILE A 187 12.37 6.87 1.00
C ILE A 187 13.53 5.99 0.53
N ASP A 188 13.37 5.29 -0.59
CA ASP A 188 14.41 4.44 -1.16
C ASP A 188 15.64 5.28 -1.54
N PHE A 189 15.43 6.45 -2.13
CA PHE A 189 16.47 7.42 -2.43
C PHE A 189 17.20 7.90 -1.16
N ILE A 190 16.49 8.34 -0.11
CA ILE A 190 17.11 8.76 1.16
C ILE A 190 17.93 7.62 1.78
N ASN A 191 17.38 6.40 1.74
CA ASN A 191 18.03 5.23 2.32
C ASN A 191 19.27 4.77 1.52
N SER A 192 19.35 5.12 0.23
CA SER A 192 20.50 4.79 -0.62
C SER A 192 21.60 5.84 -0.58
N GLN A 193 21.42 6.96 0.15
CA GLN A 193 22.47 7.96 0.26
C GLN A 193 23.55 7.48 1.21
N GLU A 194 24.78 7.47 0.72
CA GLU A 194 25.98 7.08 1.44
C GLU A 194 27.13 8.01 1.01
N LEU A 195 27.96 8.42 1.95
CA LEU A 195 29.11 9.26 1.68
C LEU A 195 30.18 8.50 0.88
N ALA A 196 30.67 9.09 -0.22
CA ALA A 196 31.75 8.48 -0.99
C ALA A 196 33.13 8.81 -0.38
N MET A 197 34.11 7.94 -0.59
CA MET A 197 35.48 8.16 -0.09
C MET A 197 36.11 9.40 -0.73
N GLU A 198 35.79 9.66 -2.00
CA GLU A 198 36.26 10.80 -2.77
C GLU A 198 35.79 12.14 -2.20
N ASP A 199 34.62 12.16 -1.56
CA ASP A 199 34.08 13.34 -0.87
C ASP A 199 34.85 13.62 0.43
N VAL A 200 35.34 12.57 1.11
CA VAL A 200 36.13 12.69 2.35
C VAL A 200 37.58 13.09 2.08
N THR A 201 38.18 12.55 1.01
CA THR A 201 39.56 12.89 0.62
C THR A 201 39.65 14.26 -0.04
N GLY A 202 38.53 14.79 -0.53
CA GLY A 202 38.44 16.07 -1.22
C GLY A 202 38.74 15.98 -2.71
N GLU A 203 38.75 14.78 -3.29
CA GLU A 203 38.85 14.58 -4.75
C GLU A 203 37.65 15.18 -5.48
N ASN A 204 36.47 15.18 -4.83
CA ASN A 204 35.23 15.78 -5.32
C ASN A 204 34.91 17.15 -4.71
N LEU A 205 35.88 17.81 -4.04
CA LEU A 205 35.59 19.08 -3.35
C LEU A 205 35.21 20.18 -4.37
N PRO A 206 34.01 20.79 -4.25
CA PRO A 206 33.54 21.80 -5.19
C PRO A 206 34.29 23.13 -5.00
N PRO A 207 34.25 24.03 -6.00
CA PRO A 207 34.76 25.39 -5.84
C PRO A 207 33.91 26.19 -4.83
N GLU A 208 34.50 27.24 -4.25
CA GLU A 208 33.77 28.09 -3.29
C GLU A 208 32.56 28.78 -3.94
N PRO A 209 31.33 28.51 -3.46
CA PRO A 209 30.13 29.07 -4.07
C PRO A 209 29.98 30.56 -3.71
N ASP A 210 29.28 31.33 -4.55
CA ASP A 210 28.84 32.67 -4.17
C ASP A 210 27.84 32.57 -3.00
N PRO A 211 28.13 33.13 -1.81
CA PRO A 211 27.23 33.04 -0.66
C PRO A 211 25.83 33.59 -0.95
N ALA A 212 25.70 34.61 -1.80
CA ALA A 212 24.40 35.18 -2.14
C ALA A 212 23.54 34.20 -2.95
N LEU A 213 24.16 33.36 -3.78
CA LEU A 213 23.48 32.31 -4.53
C LEU A 213 23.21 31.09 -3.64
N ALA A 214 24.19 30.68 -2.84
CA ALA A 214 24.05 29.56 -1.90
C ALA A 214 22.91 29.81 -0.90
N ASP A 215 22.73 31.03 -0.40
CA ASP A 215 21.67 31.38 0.56
C ASP A 215 20.32 31.75 -0.08
N ALA A 216 20.22 31.71 -1.41
CA ALA A 216 18.99 32.06 -2.12
C ALA A 216 17.87 31.03 -1.90
N THR A 217 18.22 29.75 -1.80
CA THR A 217 17.29 28.60 -1.71
C THR A 217 17.49 27.80 -0.42
N ILE A 218 16.61 26.82 -0.16
CA ILE A 218 16.78 25.92 1.00
C ILE A 218 17.90 24.93 0.67
N GLU A 219 17.84 24.38 -0.53
CA GLU A 219 18.78 23.43 -1.13
C GLU A 219 20.20 24.01 -1.17
N GLY A 220 20.35 25.28 -1.51
CA GLY A 220 21.67 25.88 -1.79
C GLY A 220 22.28 25.37 -3.08
N ILE A 221 23.61 25.34 -3.15
CA ILE A 221 24.39 24.84 -4.27
C ILE A 221 25.09 23.56 -3.80
N ASP A 222 25.01 22.54 -4.65
CA ASP A 222 25.62 21.22 -4.53
C ASP A 222 26.08 20.89 -5.97
N GLU A 223 27.34 21.14 -6.29
CA GLU A 223 27.88 20.98 -7.66
C GLU A 223 28.32 19.54 -7.95
N ASN A 224 28.64 18.77 -6.91
CA ASN A 224 29.13 17.38 -7.02
C ASN A 224 28.01 16.33 -6.83
N ASP A 225 26.76 16.75 -6.60
CA ASP A 225 25.57 15.92 -6.41
C ASP A 225 25.72 14.91 -5.25
N ASN A 226 26.49 15.26 -4.21
CA ASN A 226 26.71 14.41 -3.04
C ASN A 226 25.71 14.66 -1.90
N TRP A 227 24.74 15.55 -2.12
CA TRP A 227 23.68 15.92 -1.17
C TRP A 227 24.19 16.66 0.06
N ILE A 228 25.39 17.23 -0.03
CA ILE A 228 25.95 18.19 0.91
C ILE A 228 26.09 19.49 0.15
N ARG A 229 25.80 20.61 0.83
CA ARG A 229 25.98 21.90 0.17
C ARG A 229 27.47 22.25 0.09
N ASP A 230 27.89 22.80 -1.04
CA ASP A 230 29.29 23.20 -1.29
C ASP A 230 29.83 24.11 -0.18
N ASP A 231 29.03 25.07 0.32
CA ASP A 231 29.44 26.00 1.38
C ASP A 231 29.70 25.30 2.72
N VAL A 232 28.97 24.22 2.99
CA VAL A 232 29.11 23.40 4.19
C VAL A 232 30.34 22.50 4.07
N GLU A 233 30.50 21.82 2.93
CA GLU A 233 31.67 20.97 2.66
C GLU A 233 32.96 21.75 2.82
N ILE A 234 33.04 22.92 2.17
CA ILE A 234 34.23 23.76 2.18
C ILE A 234 34.58 24.24 3.58
N GLU A 235 33.60 24.63 4.40
CA GLU A 235 33.86 25.04 5.78
C GLU A 235 34.32 23.88 6.67
N ILE A 236 33.78 22.67 6.46
CA ILE A 236 34.26 21.46 7.13
C ILE A 236 35.70 21.15 6.73
N PHE A 237 36.02 21.21 5.43
CA PHE A 237 37.38 21.00 4.92
C PHE A 237 38.38 22.04 5.41
N LYS A 238 37.98 23.31 5.50
CA LYS A 238 38.81 24.39 6.06
C LYS A 238 39.13 24.15 7.53
N ARG A 239 38.19 23.61 8.30
CA ARG A 239 38.35 23.39 9.74
C ARG A 239 39.09 22.11 10.09
N TYR A 240 38.90 21.07 9.28
CA TYR A 240 39.43 19.72 9.50
C TYR A 240 40.23 19.24 8.28
N SER A 241 41.15 20.08 7.77
CA SER A 241 41.95 19.77 6.57
C SER A 241 42.83 18.52 6.73
N ASP A 242 43.20 18.20 7.97
CA ASP A 242 44.17 17.15 8.28
C ASP A 242 43.52 15.95 9.01
N ASP A 243 42.20 15.97 9.21
CA ASP A 243 41.47 14.93 9.94
C ASP A 243 40.31 14.37 9.12
N ALA A 244 40.62 13.38 8.28
CA ALA A 244 39.65 12.70 7.43
C ALA A 244 38.56 11.97 8.24
N VAL A 245 38.88 11.52 9.46
CA VAL A 245 37.94 10.82 10.36
C VAL A 245 36.86 11.79 10.81
N ILE A 246 37.24 12.98 11.29
CA ILE A 246 36.25 13.98 11.69
C ILE A 246 35.47 14.48 10.46
N ARG A 247 36.14 14.68 9.31
CA ARG A 247 35.46 15.11 8.09
C ARG A 247 34.38 14.14 7.65
N SER A 248 34.66 12.83 7.59
CA SER A 248 33.68 11.85 7.12
C SER A 248 32.41 11.89 7.96
N ALA A 249 32.54 11.93 9.29
CA ALA A 249 31.39 11.99 10.18
C ALA A 249 30.60 13.29 10.06
N MET A 250 31.29 14.45 9.97
CA MET A 250 30.62 15.74 9.83
C MET A 250 29.92 15.91 8.48
N LEU A 251 30.53 15.42 7.40
CA LEU A 251 29.95 15.42 6.05
C LEU A 251 28.70 14.52 6.00
N GLN A 252 28.76 13.32 6.55
CA GLN A 252 27.60 12.42 6.63
C GLN A 252 26.45 13.03 7.46
N TYR A 253 26.78 13.69 8.58
CA TYR A 253 25.77 14.40 9.37
C TYR A 253 25.15 15.57 8.58
N ALA A 254 25.97 16.35 7.87
CA ALA A 254 25.50 17.42 7.00
C ALA A 254 24.57 16.91 5.89
N MET A 255 24.91 15.79 5.25
CA MET A 255 24.07 15.11 4.24
C MET A 255 22.70 14.76 4.81
N GLY A 256 22.65 14.11 5.98
CA GLY A 256 21.40 13.75 6.65
C GLY A 256 20.51 14.97 6.93
N MET A 257 21.10 16.07 7.40
CA MET A 257 20.38 17.33 7.64
C MET A 257 19.89 17.99 6.34
N GLN A 258 20.66 17.89 5.27
CA GLN A 258 20.28 18.43 3.96
C GLN A 258 19.13 17.63 3.34
N LEU A 259 19.14 16.30 3.45
CA LEU A 259 18.02 15.43 3.08
C LEU A 259 16.77 15.75 3.91
N TYR A 260 16.94 16.01 5.21
CA TYR A 260 15.85 16.47 6.08
C TYR A 260 15.18 17.74 5.55
N LEU A 261 15.95 18.75 5.15
CA LEU A 261 15.41 20.02 4.65
C LEU A 261 14.70 19.88 3.30
N THR A 262 15.25 19.06 2.41
CA THR A 262 14.91 19.04 0.98
C THR A 262 13.92 17.94 0.60
N GLN A 263 13.99 16.76 1.23
CA GLN A 263 13.24 15.57 0.83
C GLN A 263 11.98 15.32 1.67
N VAL A 264 11.81 16.01 2.81
CA VAL A 264 10.71 15.73 3.73
C VAL A 264 9.41 16.46 3.34
N PHE A 265 8.40 15.71 2.90
CA PHE A 265 7.06 16.24 2.58
C PHE A 265 5.89 15.49 3.22
N ASN A 266 6.17 14.39 3.93
CA ASN A 266 5.24 13.66 4.78
C ASN A 266 5.96 12.93 5.93
N SER A 267 5.20 12.29 6.81
CA SER A 267 5.75 11.58 7.98
C SER A 267 6.64 10.39 7.65
N GLU A 268 6.42 9.69 6.53
CA GLU A 268 7.27 8.54 6.16
C GLU A 268 8.62 9.02 5.61
N THR A 269 8.63 10.05 4.75
CA THR A 269 9.89 10.69 4.31
C THR A 269 10.64 11.34 5.47
N TRP A 270 9.92 11.86 6.47
CA TRP A 270 10.52 12.40 7.69
C TRP A 270 11.25 11.32 8.49
N LYS A 271 10.65 10.13 8.67
CA LYS A 271 11.30 9.01 9.38
C LYS A 271 12.59 8.61 8.68
N ALA A 272 12.56 8.44 7.35
CA ALA A 272 13.75 8.08 6.58
C ALA A 272 14.87 9.12 6.74
N ALA A 273 14.54 10.41 6.60
CA ALA A 273 15.52 11.48 6.73
C ALA A 273 16.11 11.58 8.15
N VAL A 274 15.29 11.43 9.20
CA VAL A 274 15.77 11.48 10.59
C VAL A 274 16.61 10.26 10.95
N ILE A 275 16.35 9.09 10.35
CA ILE A 275 17.24 7.93 10.52
C ILE A 275 18.61 8.23 9.89
N GLN A 276 18.67 8.79 8.68
CA GLN A 276 19.96 9.17 8.07
C GLN A 276 20.68 10.27 8.83
N GLU A 277 19.96 11.30 9.29
CA GLU A 277 20.49 12.32 10.20
C GLU A 277 21.03 11.68 11.49
N GLY A 278 20.30 10.73 12.06
CA GLY A 278 20.68 10.00 13.27
C GLY A 278 21.95 9.17 13.11
N ARG A 279 22.13 8.51 11.96
CA ARG A 279 23.34 7.78 11.60
C ARG A 279 24.56 8.71 11.55
N GLY A 280 24.46 9.82 10.82
CA GLY A 280 25.54 10.82 10.79
C GLY A 280 25.83 11.42 12.17
N SER A 281 24.80 11.67 12.98
CA SER A 281 24.92 12.10 14.38
C SER A 281 25.70 11.08 15.22
N GLY A 282 25.33 9.80 15.15
CA GLY A 282 26.04 8.69 15.79
C GLY A 282 27.49 8.58 15.33
N CYS A 283 27.75 8.72 14.03
CA CYS A 283 29.10 8.72 13.49
C CYS A 283 29.96 9.86 14.07
N VAL A 284 29.40 11.05 14.29
CA VAL A 284 30.13 12.14 14.98
C VAL A 284 30.49 11.75 16.42
N PHE A 285 29.65 11.01 17.12
CA PHE A 285 29.98 10.44 18.43
C PHE A 285 31.12 9.41 18.34
N ASP A 286 31.13 8.56 17.32
CA ASP A 286 32.19 7.55 17.12
C ASP A 286 33.57 8.16 16.84
N THR A 287 33.62 9.39 16.32
CA THR A 287 34.89 10.15 16.16
C THR A 287 35.38 10.84 17.44
N SER A 288 34.64 10.73 18.55
CA SER A 288 35.01 11.32 19.84
C SER A 288 35.85 10.33 20.67
N PRO A 289 36.59 10.79 21.70
CA PRO A 289 37.34 9.89 22.57
C PRO A 289 36.45 8.79 23.18
N ASP A 290 37.01 7.60 23.37
CA ASP A 290 36.29 6.42 23.92
C ASP A 290 35.52 6.80 25.19
N THR A 291 34.20 6.56 25.21
CA THR A 291 33.31 6.86 26.34
C THR A 291 32.99 5.62 27.19
N SER A 292 33.73 4.52 27.05
CA SER A 292 33.51 3.28 27.80
C SER A 292 33.62 3.50 29.32
N LEU A 293 32.57 3.14 30.05
CA LEU A 293 32.44 3.36 31.50
C LEU A 293 33.47 2.59 32.34
N ASP A 294 34.02 1.49 31.81
CA ASP A 294 35.04 0.68 32.47
C ASP A 294 36.46 1.25 32.33
N LYS A 295 36.68 2.16 31.37
CA LYS A 295 38.00 2.72 31.06
C LYS A 295 38.17 4.18 31.42
N ASN A 296 37.07 4.93 31.50
CA ASN A 296 37.08 6.38 31.60
C ASN A 296 36.40 6.86 32.88
N THR A 297 36.86 7.99 33.39
CA THR A 297 36.23 8.74 34.46
C THR A 297 35.00 9.51 33.96
N ASP A 298 34.08 9.87 34.86
CA ASP A 298 32.93 10.72 34.54
C ASP A 298 33.34 12.05 33.87
N GLU A 299 34.51 12.58 34.23
CA GLU A 299 35.07 13.80 33.64
C GLU A 299 35.50 13.59 32.18
N GLU A 300 36.22 12.50 31.89
CA GLU A 300 36.66 12.16 30.54
C GLU A 300 35.46 11.89 29.62
N ILE A 301 34.46 11.18 30.11
CA ILE A 301 33.21 10.93 29.38
C ILE A 301 32.50 12.26 29.08
N ARG A 302 32.39 13.17 30.07
CA ARG A 302 31.77 14.48 29.85
C ARG A 302 32.52 15.30 28.80
N ILE A 303 33.85 15.27 28.80
CA ILE A 303 34.67 15.96 27.80
C ILE A 303 34.41 15.37 26.42
N ALA A 304 34.45 14.05 26.27
CA ALA A 304 34.21 13.36 25.00
C ALA A 304 32.81 13.65 24.44
N VAL A 305 31.79 13.60 25.27
CA VAL A 305 30.40 13.91 24.89
C VAL A 305 30.26 15.38 24.47
N ASN A 306 30.90 16.32 25.17
CA ASN A 306 30.88 17.73 24.79
C ASN A 306 31.56 17.97 23.43
N ILE A 307 32.66 17.26 23.14
CA ILE A 307 33.33 17.34 21.83
C ILE A 307 32.37 16.92 20.71
N ALA A 308 31.64 15.81 20.88
CA ALA A 308 30.65 15.36 19.91
C ALA A 308 29.54 16.42 19.71
N PHE A 309 28.98 16.95 20.81
CA PHE A 309 27.94 17.98 20.73
C PHE A 309 28.42 19.27 20.09
N ASP A 310 29.64 19.71 20.37
CA ASP A 310 30.22 20.90 19.76
C ASP A 310 30.37 20.70 18.25
N ARG A 311 30.89 19.55 17.80
CA ARG A 311 30.98 19.21 16.36
C ARG A 311 29.62 19.16 15.69
N GLN A 312 28.62 18.53 16.30
CA GLN A 312 27.26 18.52 15.76
C GLN A 312 26.71 19.93 15.61
N LYS A 313 26.86 20.75 16.65
CA LYS A 313 26.42 22.15 16.64
C LYS A 313 27.14 22.97 15.56
N GLU A 314 28.40 22.68 15.27
CA GLU A 314 29.11 23.31 14.16
C GLU A 314 28.44 23.00 12.83
N VAL A 315 28.15 21.72 12.54
CA VAL A 315 27.41 21.33 11.33
C VAL A 315 26.01 21.95 11.30
N GLU A 316 25.29 21.92 12.41
CA GLU A 316 23.95 22.51 12.49
C GLU A 316 23.96 24.01 12.15
N ASN A 317 24.94 24.75 12.64
CA ASN A 317 25.06 26.18 12.34
C ASN A 317 25.41 26.45 10.88
N LEU A 318 26.20 25.57 10.24
CA LEU A 318 26.50 25.65 8.81
C LEU A 318 25.24 25.33 7.98
N VAL A 319 24.56 24.21 8.27
CA VAL A 319 23.38 23.77 7.52
C VAL A 319 22.20 24.71 7.74
N PHE A 320 21.94 25.20 8.95
CA PHE A 320 20.84 26.12 9.27
C PHE A 320 21.27 27.60 9.33
N ASN A 321 22.27 27.99 8.56
CA ASN A 321 22.82 29.36 8.54
C ASN A 321 21.82 30.47 8.13
N THR A 322 20.68 30.16 7.49
CA THR A 322 19.67 31.15 7.09
C THR A 322 18.34 31.01 7.83
N LYS A 323 17.60 32.13 7.91
CA LYS A 323 16.23 32.13 8.46
C LYS A 323 15.30 31.19 7.69
N LYS A 324 15.43 31.10 6.35
CA LYS A 324 14.60 30.21 5.51
C LYS A 324 14.78 28.75 5.88
N ARG A 325 16.03 28.30 6.09
CA ARG A 325 16.36 26.93 6.47
C ARG A 325 15.84 26.60 7.88
N ASN A 326 16.00 27.52 8.83
CA ASN A 326 15.42 27.39 10.17
C ASN A 326 13.89 27.30 10.15
N ASP A 327 13.22 28.21 9.43
CA ASP A 327 11.76 28.22 9.30
C ASP A 327 11.26 26.91 8.67
N ARG A 328 11.99 26.39 7.67
CA ARG A 328 11.70 25.11 7.02
C ARG A 328 11.83 23.93 7.97
N ALA A 329 12.93 23.86 8.72
CA ALA A 329 13.14 22.80 9.71
C ALA A 329 12.01 22.80 10.76
N LEU A 330 11.62 23.99 11.23
CA LEU A 330 10.50 24.16 12.16
C LEU A 330 9.15 23.74 11.56
N GLU A 331 8.91 24.02 10.27
CA GLU A 331 7.72 23.56 9.56
C GLU A 331 7.65 22.03 9.51
N ILE A 332 8.75 21.40 9.10
CA ILE A 332 8.86 19.93 9.01
C ILE A 332 8.57 19.29 10.36
N SER A 333 9.26 19.76 11.41
CA SER A 333 9.09 19.26 12.78
C SER A 333 7.64 19.36 13.26
N LYS A 334 6.96 20.48 12.98
CA LYS A 334 5.56 20.67 13.41
C LYS A 334 4.57 19.78 12.66
N LYS A 335 4.84 19.45 11.40
CA LYS A 335 3.85 18.87 10.49
C LYS A 335 4.01 17.37 10.31
N TYR A 336 5.24 16.87 10.35
CA TYR A 336 5.57 15.51 9.90
C TYR A 336 6.16 14.62 10.98
N THR A 337 6.64 15.17 12.08
CA THR A 337 7.19 14.41 13.20
C THR A 337 6.21 13.36 13.73
N THR A 338 6.72 12.15 13.91
CA THR A 338 5.98 11.00 14.41
C THR A 338 6.94 10.07 15.18
N SER A 339 6.43 8.99 15.77
CA SER A 339 7.28 7.97 16.40
C SER A 339 8.07 7.18 15.37
N TYR A 340 9.33 6.89 15.67
CA TYR A 340 10.20 5.99 14.91
C TYR A 340 11.11 5.21 15.88
N GLY A 341 11.72 4.14 15.37
CA GLY A 341 12.77 3.42 16.07
C GLY A 341 13.98 3.28 15.15
N PRO A 342 15.22 3.41 15.66
CA PRO A 342 16.42 3.18 14.86
C PRO A 342 16.51 1.69 14.47
N ASP A 343 17.15 1.41 13.33
CA ASP A 343 17.51 0.05 12.95
C ASP A 343 18.86 -0.30 13.58
N ASN A 344 18.85 -1.21 14.55
CA ASN A 344 20.06 -1.62 15.26
C ASN A 344 21.01 -2.48 14.40
N ASN A 345 20.66 -2.81 13.16
CA ASN A 345 21.50 -3.61 12.26
C ASN A 345 22.28 -2.76 11.24
N VAL A 346 22.13 -1.44 11.26
CA VAL A 346 22.81 -0.52 10.35
C VAL A 346 23.89 0.22 11.13
N GLU A 347 25.10 0.27 10.58
CA GLU A 347 26.20 1.04 11.16
C GLU A 347 25.94 2.54 11.02
N ASP A 348 26.35 3.30 12.03
CA ASP A 348 26.15 4.75 12.07
C ASP A 348 27.01 5.44 11.01
N CYS A 349 28.29 5.06 10.86
CA CYS A 349 29.18 5.61 9.84
C CYS A 349 29.04 4.91 8.48
N ASP A 350 28.99 5.67 7.38
CA ASP A 350 29.08 5.11 6.02
C ASP A 350 30.50 4.63 5.69
N ILE A 351 31.51 5.32 6.23
CA ILE A 351 32.93 4.98 6.10
C ILE A 351 33.47 4.64 7.48
N ASP A 352 34.01 3.41 7.63
CA ASP A 352 34.62 2.96 8.87
C ASP A 352 35.80 3.88 9.26
N PRO A 353 35.71 4.60 10.41
CA PRO A 353 36.76 5.49 10.88
C PRO A 353 38.15 4.84 10.99
N SER A 354 38.21 3.53 11.25
CA SER A 354 39.47 2.80 11.37
C SER A 354 40.23 2.65 10.05
N THR A 355 39.54 2.82 8.92
CA THR A 355 40.13 2.77 7.58
C THR A 355 40.75 4.10 7.16
N LEU A 356 40.34 5.19 7.80
CA LEU A 356 40.85 6.54 7.61
C LEU A 356 42.01 6.77 8.58
N SER A 357 43.23 6.38 8.19
CA SER A 357 44.40 6.63 9.02
C SER A 357 44.61 8.14 9.22
N SER A 358 44.67 8.59 10.47
CA SER A 358 45.19 9.92 10.81
C SER A 358 46.64 9.99 10.33
N THR A 359 46.91 10.87 9.36
CA THR A 359 48.27 11.08 8.83
C THR A 359 48.98 12.16 9.62
#